data_AF-A0ABD0N962-F1
#
_entry.id   AF-A0ABD0N962-F1
#
_cell.length_a   1.000
_cell.length_b   1.000
_cell.length_c   1.000
_cell.angle_alpha   90.00
_cell.angle_beta   90.00
_cell.angle_gamma   90.00
#
_symmetry.space_group_name_H-M   'P 1'
#
loop_
_entity.id
_entity.type
_entity.pdbx_description
1 polymer ?
#
loop_
_entity_poly.entity_id
_entity_poly.type
_entity_poly.pdbx_seq_one_letter_code
_entity_poly.pdbx_strand_id
1 'polypeptide(L)' 'VDRVMDRVMERHYDFDLTYITERIISVFFPPLLEEQRYRLNLREVAAMLKSKHQDKFL' A
#
# COMPACT_ATOMS: atom_id res chain seq x y z
N VAL A 1 14.98 -8.98 -3.54
CA VAL A 1 14.18 -8.30 -2.49
C VAL A 1 13.51 -7.02 -2.99
N ASP A 2 13.72 -6.64 -4.27
CA ASP A 2 13.22 -5.36 -4.82
C ASP A 2 11.99 -5.45 -5.75
N ARG A 3 11.68 -6.64 -6.31
CA ARG A 3 10.59 -6.80 -7.30
C ARG A 3 9.18 -6.46 -6.80
N VAL A 4 8.96 -6.46 -5.49
CA VAL A 4 7.67 -6.05 -4.91
C VAL A 4 7.56 -4.52 -4.89
N MET A 5 8.68 -3.80 -4.70
CA MET A 5 8.64 -2.36 -4.61
C MET A 5 8.52 -1.68 -5.97
N ASP A 6 9.17 -2.26 -6.99
CA ASP A 6 8.88 -1.91 -8.38
C ASP A 6 7.40 -2.16 -8.65
N ARG A 7 6.85 -3.34 -8.31
CA ARG A 7 5.40 -3.58 -8.48
C ARG A 7 4.49 -2.62 -7.72
N VAL A 8 4.88 -2.13 -6.54
CA VAL A 8 4.05 -1.24 -5.70
C VAL A 8 4.15 0.23 -6.15
N MET A 9 5.31 0.68 -6.62
CA MET A 9 5.50 2.04 -7.12
C MET A 9 5.22 2.18 -8.63
N GLU A 10 5.26 1.09 -9.39
CA GLU A 10 5.16 1.08 -10.87
C GLU A 10 3.78 0.59 -11.37
N ARG A 11 2.94 0.01 -10.50
CA ARG A 11 1.53 -0.28 -10.85
C ARG A 11 0.65 0.89 -10.45
N HIS A 12 -0.22 1.30 -11.37
CA HIS A 12 -1.39 2.13 -11.12
C HIS A 12 -2.35 1.43 -10.16
N TYR A 13 -2.03 1.41 -8.87
CA TYR A 13 -3.01 1.13 -7.84
C TYR A 13 -3.98 2.31 -7.77
N ASP A 14 -5.25 2.05 -7.45
CA ASP A 14 -6.24 3.12 -7.26
C ASP A 14 -6.07 3.82 -5.89
N PHE A 15 -4.84 3.97 -5.41
CA PHE A 15 -4.50 4.66 -4.18
C PHE A 15 -3.08 5.22 -4.23
N ASP A 16 -2.87 6.34 -3.55
CA ASP A 16 -1.54 6.92 -3.37
C ASP A 16 -0.91 6.40 -2.08
N LEU A 17 0.39 6.11 -2.12
CA LEU A 17 1.17 5.70 -0.95
C LEU A 17 2.41 6.57 -0.82
N THR A 18 2.62 7.16 0.35
CA THR A 18 3.75 8.06 0.63
C THR A 18 4.42 7.68 1.95
N TYR A 19 5.74 7.50 1.94
CA TYR A 19 6.53 7.45 3.16
C TYR A 19 6.77 8.88 3.64
N ILE A 20 6.01 9.30 4.65
CA ILE A 20 6.24 10.61 5.31
C ILE A 20 7.58 10.56 6.05
N THR A 21 7.85 9.44 6.70
CA THR A 21 9.16 9.10 7.28
C THR A 21 9.44 7.61 7.05
N GLU A 22 10.60 7.13 7.50
CA GLU A 22 10.93 5.70 7.48
C GLU A 22 9.91 4.81 8.22
N ARG A 23 9.19 5.37 9.21
CA ARG A 23 8.25 4.65 10.08
C ARG A 23 6.80 5.09 9.93
N ILE A 24 6.53 6.12 9.13
CA ILE A 24 5.19 6.68 8.94
C ILE A 24 4.84 6.61 7.46
N ILE A 25 3.82 5.81 7.14
CA ILE A 25 3.27 5.65 5.80
C ILE A 25 1.88 6.28 5.77
N SER A 26 1.65 7.13 4.78
CA SER A 26 0.32 7.65 4.44
C SER A 26 -0.21 6.90 3.24
N VAL A 27 -1.46 6.45 3.31
CA VAL A 27 -2.19 5.85 2.19
C VAL A 27 -3.45 6.66 1.95
N PHE A 28 -3.67 7.08 0.71
CA PHE A 28 -4.82 7.87 0.31
C PHE A 28 -5.64 7.10 -0.74
N PHE A 29 -6.92 6.88 -0.42
CA PHE A 29 -7.88 6.26 -1.33
C PHE A 29 -8.80 7.33 -1.91
N PRO A 30 -9.08 7.31 -3.24
CA PRO A 30 -10.03 8.23 -3.85
C PRO A 30 -11.43 8.12 -3.22
N PRO A 31 -12.15 9.25 -3.06
CA PRO A 31 -13.45 9.28 -2.36
C PRO A 31 -14.58 8.54 -3.09
N LEU A 32 -14.42 8.26 -4.39
CA LEU A 32 -15.41 7.54 -5.22
C LEU A 32 -14.95 6.10 -5.55
N LEU A 33 -14.02 5.55 -4.76
CA LEU A 33 -13.56 4.18 -4.96
C LEU A 33 -14.64 3.18 -4.54
N GLU A 34 -14.99 2.25 -5.44
CA GLU A 34 -15.94 1.18 -5.13
C GLU A 34 -15.48 0.34 -3.92
N GLU A 35 -16.42 -0.08 -3.07
CA GLU A 35 -16.10 -0.79 -1.83
C GLU A 35 -15.31 -2.09 -2.05
N GLN A 36 -15.62 -2.82 -3.13
CA GLN A 36 -14.89 -4.02 -3.52
C GLN A 36 -13.42 -3.69 -3.85
N ARG A 37 -13.20 -2.57 -4.54
CA ARG A 37 -11.88 -2.10 -4.94
C ARG A 37 -11.09 -1.59 -3.74
N TYR A 38 -11.75 -0.84 -2.84
CA TYR A 38 -11.18 -0.42 -1.56
C TYR A 38 -10.67 -1.61 -0.73
N ARG A 39 -11.50 -2.67 -0.60
CA ARG A 39 -11.11 -3.89 0.11
C ARG A 39 -9.94 -4.62 -0.56
N LEU A 40 -9.92 -4.69 -1.90
CA LEU A 40 -8.80 -5.29 -2.63
C LEU A 40 -7.50 -4.52 -2.35
N ASN A 41 -7.54 -3.20 -2.49
CA ASN A 41 -6.39 -2.34 -2.30
C ASN A 41 -5.86 -2.40 -0.86
N LEU A 42 -6.74 -2.44 0.15
CA LEU A 42 -6.33 -2.65 1.54
C LEU A 42 -5.56 -3.96 1.76
N ARG A 43 -6.00 -5.05 1.12
CA ARG A 43 -5.29 -6.34 1.21
C ARG A 43 -3.89 -6.25 0.59
N GLU A 44 -3.74 -5.50 -0.49
CA GLU A 44 -2.46 -5.28 -1.14
C GLU A 44 -1.52 -4.41 -0.29
N VAL A 45 -2.04 -3.34 0.32
CA VAL A 45 -1.30 -2.53 1.30
C VAL A 45 -0.83 -3.38 2.46
N ALA A 46 -1.71 -4.20 3.05
CA ALA A 46 -1.35 -5.10 4.14
C ALA A 46 -0.28 -6.13 3.73
N ALA A 47 -0.39 -6.70 2.53
CA ALA A 47 0.62 -7.62 1.99
C ALA A 47 1.97 -6.94 1.78
N MET A 48 1.97 -5.69 1.29
CA MET A 48 3.19 -4.88 1.15
C MET A 48 3.80 -4.59 2.53
N LEU A 49 3.00 -4.14 3.50
CA LEU A 49 3.47 -3.86 4.86
C LEU A 49 4.10 -5.09 5.47
N LYS A 50 3.44 -6.25 5.37
CA LYS A 50 3.98 -7.53 5.85
C LYS A 50 5.26 -7.94 5.12
N SER A 51 5.34 -7.73 3.81
CA SER A 51 6.56 -8.07 3.05
C SER A 51 7.76 -7.20 3.43
N LYS A 52 7.54 -5.95 3.86
CA LYS A 52 8.62 -4.95 4.06
C LYS A 52 8.96 -4.69 5.50
N HIS A 53 7.94 -4.68 6.34
CA HIS A 53 8.04 -4.39 7.76
C HIS A 53 7.83 -5.66 8.60
N GLN A 54 7.63 -6.83 7.97
CA GLN A 54 7.36 -8.10 8.67
C GLN A 54 6.17 -7.92 9.61
N ASP A 55 6.30 -8.24 10.90
CA ASP A 55 5.25 -8.03 11.89
C ASP A 55 5.46 -6.72 12.69
N LYS A 56 6.26 -5.77 12.16
CA LYS A 56 6.60 -4.48 12.81
C LYS A 56 5.75 -3.32 12.28
N PHE A 57 4.48 -3.55 12.02
CA PHE A 57 3.51 -2.54 11.63
C PHE A 57 2.20 -2.74 12.41
N LEU A 58 1.47 -1.66 12.65
CA LEU A 58 0.19 -1.63 13.37
C LEU A 58 -0.85 -0.90 12.53
#